data_AF-Q2LE72-F1
#
_entry.id   AF-Q2LE72-F1
#
_cell.length_a   1.000
_cell.length_b   1.000
_cell.length_c   1.000
_cell.angle_alpha   90.00
_cell.angle_beta   90.00
_cell.angle_gamma   90.00
#
_symmetry.space_group_name_H-M   'P 1'
#
loop_
_entity.id
_entity.type
_entity.pdbx_description
1 polymer ?
#
loop_
_entity_poly.entity_id
_entity_poly.type
_entity_poly.pdbx_seq_one_letter_code
_entity_poly.pdbx_strand_id
1 'polypeptide(L)'
;DYPTAVTLDCKEAMNKMRKAAGLPAFEDAVGDTFVLPAYSHEESRAAPVAETLWKTEICPKVLGGGRSRNVTEAVRLTGNFAYYPVTDGKKECSDAVEYWKGGLSQFNDTIPPTFQALNDPVVYNDRAVSFVALYNPKTSPVVSCVLLQCPNAGVGGRRLAAGTTDAVICLTNPAPLEARSQPFDDEQWKKIVDSLSLSEEEEEKGGVSPVVPSVALISAAVISAFALF
;
A
#
# COMPACT_ATOMS: atom_id res chain seq x y z
N ASP A 1 15.56 -22.46 3.17
CA ASP A 1 14.50 -21.98 2.26
C ASP A 1 14.86 -20.62 1.71
N TYR A 2 14.43 -20.33 0.48
CA TYR A 2 14.70 -19.07 -0.22
C TYR A 2 13.37 -18.34 -0.47
N PRO A 3 13.38 -16.99 -0.52
CA PRO A 3 12.20 -16.25 -0.89
C PRO A 3 11.86 -16.42 -2.37
N THR A 4 10.61 -16.08 -2.70
CA THR A 4 10.17 -15.87 -4.08
C THR A 4 9.62 -14.45 -4.19
N ALA A 5 9.98 -13.73 -5.25
CA ALA A 5 9.41 -12.43 -5.57
C ALA A 5 8.85 -12.48 -6.99
N VAL A 6 7.55 -12.31 -7.14
CA VAL A 6 6.87 -12.34 -8.44
C VAL A 6 6.37 -10.95 -8.76
N THR A 7 6.66 -10.44 -9.96
CA THR A 7 6.15 -9.14 -10.43
C THR A 7 4.63 -9.10 -10.32
N LEU A 8 4.12 -8.00 -9.78
CA LEU A 8 2.69 -7.76 -9.57
C LEU A 8 2.31 -6.43 -10.21
N ASP A 9 1.28 -6.39 -11.06
CA ASP A 9 0.79 -5.14 -11.64
C ASP A 9 -0.29 -4.51 -10.76
N CYS A 10 0.10 -3.49 -9.99
CA CYS A 10 -0.81 -2.74 -9.12
C CYS A 10 -1.25 -1.39 -9.70
N LYS A 11 -0.90 -1.06 -10.94
CA LYS A 11 -1.16 0.27 -11.50
C LYS A 11 -2.64 0.60 -11.52
N GLU A 12 -3.51 -0.34 -11.90
CA GLU A 12 -4.96 -0.08 -11.96
C GLU A 12 -5.51 0.33 -10.58
N ALA A 13 -5.26 -0.47 -9.55
CA ALA A 13 -5.71 -0.22 -8.19
C ALA A 13 -5.13 1.09 -7.63
N MET A 14 -3.82 1.33 -7.81
CA MET A 14 -3.15 2.53 -7.32
C MET A 14 -3.63 3.79 -8.07
N ASN A 15 -3.75 3.73 -9.40
CA ASN A 15 -4.14 4.87 -10.23
C ASN A 15 -5.59 5.26 -10.05
N LYS A 16 -6.48 4.34 -9.64
CA LYS A 16 -7.85 4.68 -9.24
C LYS A 16 -7.85 5.74 -8.13
N MET A 17 -7.05 5.54 -7.08
CA MET A 17 -6.95 6.47 -5.94
C MET A 17 -6.25 7.77 -6.33
N ARG A 18 -5.15 7.68 -7.09
CA ARG A 18 -4.39 8.85 -7.53
C ARG A 18 -5.22 9.78 -8.43
N LYS A 19 -5.98 9.20 -9.36
CA LYS A 19 -6.90 9.94 -10.22
C LYS A 19 -7.96 10.69 -9.41
N ALA A 20 -8.52 10.05 -8.38
CA ALA A 20 -9.49 10.69 -7.49
C ALA A 20 -8.88 11.88 -6.73
N ALA A 21 -7.60 11.81 -6.36
CA ALA A 21 -6.85 12.91 -5.75
C ALA A 21 -6.30 13.93 -6.77
N GLY A 22 -6.60 13.81 -8.06
CA GLY A 22 -6.09 14.71 -9.10
C GLY A 22 -4.58 14.59 -9.35
N LEU A 23 -3.96 13.47 -8.96
CA LEU A 23 -2.54 13.21 -9.15
C LEU A 23 -2.28 12.49 -10.50
N PRO A 24 -1.08 12.66 -11.09
CA PRO A 24 -0.67 11.90 -12.28
C PRO A 24 -0.75 10.40 -12.03
N ALA A 25 -1.16 9.63 -13.05
CA ALA A 25 -1.10 8.17 -12.98
C ALA A 25 0.37 7.70 -12.89
N PHE A 26 0.60 6.62 -12.14
CA PHE A 26 1.83 5.85 -12.24
C PHE A 26 1.92 5.17 -13.61
N GLU A 27 3.11 5.28 -14.21
CA GLU A 27 3.53 4.53 -15.39
C GLU A 27 4.44 3.35 -14.99
N ASP A 28 4.83 2.56 -16.00
CA ASP A 28 5.77 1.45 -15.80
C ASP A 28 7.17 1.96 -15.47
N ALA A 29 7.76 1.40 -14.41
CA ALA A 29 9.16 1.65 -14.12
C ALA A 29 10.05 0.94 -15.16
N VAL A 30 11.09 1.66 -15.61
CA VAL A 30 12.10 1.13 -16.55
C VAL A 30 13.48 1.41 -15.99
N GLY A 31 14.33 0.38 -15.93
CA GLY A 31 15.73 0.49 -15.49
C GLY A 31 16.00 -0.13 -14.12
N ASP A 32 17.23 -0.59 -13.93
CA ASP A 32 17.62 -1.48 -12.83
C ASP A 32 17.48 -0.85 -11.42
N THR A 33 17.48 0.47 -11.33
CA THR A 33 17.31 1.21 -10.05
C THR A 33 15.86 1.52 -9.71
N PHE A 34 14.94 1.33 -10.66
CA PHE A 34 13.52 1.67 -10.51
C PHE A 34 12.60 0.45 -10.55
N VAL A 35 13.11 -0.70 -11.03
CA VAL A 35 12.38 -1.96 -11.13
C VAL A 35 12.79 -2.90 -10.01
N LEU A 36 11.81 -3.41 -9.27
CA LEU A 36 12.03 -4.46 -8.29
C LEU A 36 12.32 -5.79 -9.01
N PRO A 37 13.42 -6.49 -8.69
CA PRO A 37 13.77 -7.71 -9.40
C PRO A 37 12.85 -8.87 -9.00
N ALA A 38 12.28 -9.55 -9.99
CA ALA A 38 11.70 -10.88 -9.77
C ALA A 38 12.79 -11.86 -9.32
N TYR A 39 12.41 -12.87 -8.52
CA TYR A 39 13.36 -13.83 -7.97
C TYR A 39 12.71 -15.16 -7.66
N SER A 40 13.35 -16.23 -8.10
CA SER A 40 13.14 -17.59 -7.59
C SER A 40 14.50 -18.29 -7.54
N HIS A 41 14.79 -19.05 -6.47
CA HIS A 41 16.09 -19.70 -6.33
C HIS A 41 16.37 -20.73 -7.43
N GLU A 42 15.33 -21.36 -7.97
CA GLU A 42 15.48 -22.37 -9.02
C GLU A 42 15.89 -21.76 -10.36
N GLU A 43 15.28 -20.63 -10.74
CA GLU A 43 15.52 -19.97 -12.02
C GLU A 43 16.72 -18.99 -11.94
N SER A 44 17.03 -18.50 -10.74
CA SER A 44 17.94 -17.37 -10.53
C SER A 44 19.20 -17.73 -9.75
N ARG A 45 19.72 -18.97 -9.88
CA ARG A 45 20.96 -19.43 -9.20
C ARG A 45 22.18 -18.52 -9.41
N ALA A 46 22.14 -17.64 -10.41
CA ALA A 46 23.18 -16.67 -10.76
C ALA A 46 22.80 -15.19 -10.51
N ALA A 47 21.71 -14.90 -9.79
CA ALA A 47 21.26 -13.53 -9.48
C ALA A 47 21.53 -13.13 -8.01
N PRO A 48 22.80 -12.94 -7.62
CA PRO A 48 23.17 -12.68 -6.22
C PRO A 48 22.58 -11.37 -5.69
N VAL A 49 22.31 -10.39 -6.56
CA VAL A 49 21.70 -9.10 -6.20
C VAL A 49 20.26 -9.30 -5.71
N ALA A 50 19.42 -10.00 -6.49
CA ALA A 50 18.03 -10.24 -6.13
C ALA A 50 17.91 -11.16 -4.91
N GLU A 51 18.77 -12.19 -4.80
CA GLU A 51 18.82 -13.01 -3.59
C GLU A 51 19.17 -12.15 -2.37
N THR A 52 20.22 -11.33 -2.44
CA THR A 52 20.65 -10.50 -1.31
C THR A 52 19.55 -9.53 -0.88
N LEU A 53 18.96 -8.81 -1.84
CA LEU A 53 17.83 -7.90 -1.60
C LEU A 53 16.70 -8.60 -0.85
N TRP A 54 16.18 -9.70 -1.39
CA TRP A 54 15.00 -10.33 -0.82
C TRP A 54 15.30 -11.12 0.46
N LYS A 55 16.31 -11.99 0.43
CA LYS A 55 16.60 -12.93 1.52
C LYS A 55 17.24 -12.23 2.71
N THR A 56 18.19 -11.33 2.47
CA THR A 56 19.04 -10.76 3.53
C THR A 56 18.53 -9.40 4.01
N GLU A 57 17.92 -8.59 3.14
CA GLU A 57 17.58 -7.21 3.49
C GLU A 57 16.09 -7.01 3.79
N ILE A 58 15.21 -7.58 2.97
CA ILE A 58 13.76 -7.34 3.06
C ILE A 58 13.04 -8.41 3.89
N CYS A 59 13.27 -9.70 3.65
CA CYS A 59 12.57 -10.77 4.37
C CYS A 59 12.73 -10.74 5.91
N PRO A 60 13.88 -10.36 6.50
CA PRO A 60 13.96 -10.25 7.96
C PRO A 60 12.92 -9.29 8.54
N LYS A 61 12.62 -8.19 7.84
CA LYS A 61 11.56 -7.26 8.23
C LYS A 61 10.18 -7.89 8.05
N VAL A 62 9.93 -8.54 6.91
CA VAL A 62 8.63 -9.20 6.62
C VAL A 62 8.29 -10.25 7.67
N LEU A 63 9.29 -11.00 8.13
CA LEU A 63 9.15 -12.03 9.16
C LEU A 63 9.00 -11.47 10.59
N GLY A 64 8.80 -10.14 10.74
CA GLY A 64 8.66 -9.49 12.05
C GLY A 64 9.97 -9.27 12.80
N GLY A 65 11.12 -9.53 12.16
CA GLY A 65 12.43 -9.15 12.67
C GLY A 65 12.69 -7.65 12.51
N GLY A 66 13.87 -7.22 12.97
CA GLY A 66 14.36 -5.88 12.71
C GLY A 66 14.78 -5.68 11.25
N ARG A 67 14.92 -4.42 10.83
CA ARG A 67 15.55 -4.08 9.55
C ARG A 67 16.98 -4.62 9.52
N SER A 68 17.42 -5.08 8.35
CA SER A 68 18.83 -5.44 8.18
C SER A 68 19.72 -4.24 8.51
N ARG A 69 20.79 -4.49 9.27
CA ARG A 69 21.80 -3.49 9.62
C ARG A 69 22.78 -3.22 8.47
N ASN A 70 22.90 -4.18 7.55
CA ASN A 70 23.73 -4.10 6.36
C ASN A 70 22.80 -4.13 5.14
N VAL A 71 22.62 -2.97 4.52
CA VAL A 71 21.78 -2.81 3.33
C VAL A 71 22.69 -2.31 2.21
N THR A 72 22.89 -3.14 1.19
CA THR A 72 23.74 -2.86 0.03
C THR A 72 22.96 -2.84 -1.27
N GLU A 73 21.90 -3.64 -1.40
CA GLU A 73 21.11 -3.72 -2.64
C GLU A 73 19.88 -2.81 -2.60
N ALA A 74 19.13 -2.76 -1.49
CA ALA A 74 17.96 -1.89 -1.39
C ALA A 74 18.32 -0.40 -1.45
N VAL A 75 19.54 -0.02 -1.03
CA VAL A 75 20.03 1.37 -1.13
C VAL A 75 20.39 1.79 -2.56
N ARG A 76 20.52 0.82 -3.50
CA ARG A 76 20.73 1.12 -4.93
C ARG A 76 19.42 1.41 -5.64
N LEU A 77 18.31 0.95 -5.08
CA LEU A 77 16.98 1.28 -5.57
C LEU A 77 16.68 2.74 -5.22
N THR A 78 16.23 3.48 -6.24
CA THR A 78 15.78 4.85 -6.06
C THR A 78 14.28 4.82 -5.82
N GLY A 79 13.77 5.72 -4.97
CA GLY A 79 12.35 5.83 -4.66
C GLY A 79 12.04 5.53 -3.19
N ASN A 80 10.75 5.42 -2.87
CA ASN A 80 10.28 4.97 -1.57
C ASN A 80 9.46 3.69 -1.71
N PHE A 81 9.65 2.77 -0.76
CA PHE A 81 8.89 1.54 -0.71
C PHE A 81 7.50 1.75 -0.10
N ALA A 82 6.47 1.22 -0.75
CA ALA A 82 5.19 0.89 -0.12
C ALA A 82 5.20 -0.58 0.30
N TYR A 83 4.74 -0.86 1.50
CA TYR A 83 4.78 -2.17 2.13
C TYR A 83 3.41 -2.54 2.69
N TYR A 84 2.90 -3.69 2.26
CA TYR A 84 1.68 -4.30 2.81
C TYR A 84 2.03 -5.69 3.37
N PRO A 85 1.97 -5.90 4.70
CA PRO A 85 2.08 -7.23 5.29
C PRO A 85 0.81 -8.04 5.03
N VAL A 86 0.92 -9.20 4.40
CA VAL A 86 -0.25 -10.09 4.18
C VAL A 86 -0.48 -10.92 5.44
N THR A 87 -1.43 -10.50 6.27
CA THR A 87 -1.77 -11.20 7.52
C THR A 87 -3.07 -12.00 7.45
N ASP A 88 -3.94 -11.69 6.49
CA ASP A 88 -5.27 -12.30 6.31
C ASP A 88 -5.35 -13.21 5.06
N GLY A 89 -4.20 -13.44 4.42
CA GLY A 89 -4.09 -14.25 3.21
C GLY A 89 -4.47 -13.51 1.91
N LYS A 90 -4.91 -12.25 1.98
CA LYS A 90 -5.26 -11.44 0.82
C LYS A 90 -4.01 -10.80 0.22
N LYS A 91 -3.75 -11.10 -1.06
CA LYS A 91 -2.50 -10.76 -1.76
C LYS A 91 -2.71 -9.80 -2.94
N GLU A 92 -3.94 -9.35 -3.13
CA GLU A 92 -4.28 -8.53 -4.30
C GLU A 92 -3.84 -7.08 -4.10
N CYS A 93 -3.60 -6.39 -5.20
CA CYS A 93 -3.23 -4.97 -5.18
C CYS A 93 -4.30 -4.09 -4.53
N SER A 94 -5.58 -4.45 -4.63
CA SER A 94 -6.67 -3.73 -3.95
C SER A 94 -6.55 -3.80 -2.43
N ASP A 95 -6.15 -4.95 -1.88
CA ASP A 95 -5.96 -5.10 -0.43
C ASP A 95 -4.74 -4.31 0.06
N ALA A 96 -3.66 -4.31 -0.74
CA ALA A 96 -2.49 -3.50 -0.47
C ALA A 96 -2.82 -1.99 -0.46
N VAL A 97 -3.57 -1.53 -1.48
CA VAL A 97 -4.04 -0.14 -1.57
C VAL A 97 -4.92 0.23 -0.38
N GLU A 98 -5.85 -0.64 0.02
CA GLU A 98 -6.70 -0.39 1.18
C GLU A 98 -5.89 -0.31 2.48
N TYR A 99 -4.92 -1.19 2.66
CA TYR A 99 -4.00 -1.11 3.79
C TYR A 99 -3.24 0.22 3.81
N TRP A 100 -2.71 0.67 2.66
CA TRP A 100 -1.97 1.93 2.55
C TRP A 100 -2.84 3.17 2.76
N LYS A 101 -4.08 3.19 2.26
CA LYS A 101 -5.06 4.28 2.50
C LYS A 101 -5.20 4.58 3.99
N GLY A 102 -5.31 3.54 4.82
CA GLY A 102 -5.40 3.71 6.27
C GLY A 102 -4.17 4.33 6.94
N GLY A 103 -3.09 4.59 6.21
CA GLY A 103 -1.96 5.40 6.68
C GLY A 103 -2.31 6.88 6.89
N LEU A 104 -3.42 7.39 6.35
CA LEU A 104 -3.94 8.74 6.65
C LEU A 104 -4.05 8.97 8.17
N SER A 105 -4.57 7.97 8.89
CA SER A 105 -4.74 8.02 10.35
C SER A 105 -3.47 8.33 11.14
N GLN A 106 -2.29 8.07 10.56
CA GLN A 106 -1.02 8.36 11.21
C GLN A 106 -0.73 9.86 11.30
N PHE A 107 -1.41 10.66 10.48
CA PHE A 107 -1.25 12.11 10.41
C PHE A 107 -2.41 12.88 11.07
N ASN A 108 -3.37 12.18 11.71
CA ASN A 108 -4.56 12.79 12.34
C ASN A 108 -5.29 13.78 11.41
N ASP A 109 -5.42 13.43 10.12
CA ASP A 109 -6.03 14.26 9.06
C ASP A 109 -5.35 15.63 8.82
N THR A 110 -4.19 15.84 9.42
CA THR A 110 -3.35 17.03 9.20
C THR A 110 -2.27 16.74 8.16
N ILE A 111 -1.80 17.79 7.49
CA ILE A 111 -0.73 17.66 6.50
C ILE A 111 0.50 16.96 7.11
N PRO A 112 1.09 15.96 6.43
CA PRO A 112 2.25 15.26 6.96
C PRO A 112 3.39 16.24 7.28
N PRO A 113 4.02 16.09 8.47
CA PRO A 113 5.12 16.97 8.87
C PRO A 113 6.35 16.76 7.98
N THR A 114 7.34 17.64 8.05
CA THR A 114 8.61 17.46 7.32
C THR A 114 9.24 16.11 7.65
N PHE A 115 9.53 15.31 6.63
CA PHE A 115 10.18 14.01 6.77
C PHE A 115 11.67 14.18 7.09
N GLN A 116 12.20 13.42 8.05
CA GLN A 116 13.66 13.33 8.29
C GLN A 116 14.17 11.92 7.98
N ALA A 117 13.52 10.92 8.55
CA ALA A 117 13.79 9.51 8.34
C ALA A 117 12.56 8.69 8.72
N LEU A 118 12.61 7.38 8.51
CA LEU A 118 11.56 6.51 9.07
C LEU A 118 11.52 6.65 10.59
N ASN A 119 10.30 6.75 11.13
CA ASN A 119 10.01 7.03 12.54
C ASN A 119 10.59 8.36 13.04
N ASP A 120 10.98 9.27 12.13
CA ASP A 120 11.40 10.63 12.46
C ASP A 120 10.80 11.66 11.48
N PRO A 121 9.73 12.37 11.88
CA PRO A 121 8.99 12.22 13.13
C PRO A 121 8.31 10.85 13.28
N VAL A 122 7.94 10.48 14.51
CA VAL A 122 7.40 9.15 14.89
C VAL A 122 6.20 8.69 14.07
N VAL A 123 5.46 9.62 13.46
CA VAL A 123 4.31 9.34 12.58
C VAL A 123 4.71 8.56 11.32
N TYR A 124 5.96 8.69 10.85
CA TYR A 124 6.45 8.04 9.62
C TYR A 124 6.83 6.57 9.84
N ASN A 125 5.90 5.76 10.32
CA ASN A 125 6.01 4.30 10.29
C ASN A 125 5.80 3.74 8.87
N ASP A 126 5.91 2.42 8.71
CA ASP A 126 5.80 1.82 7.37
C ASP A 126 4.42 2.07 6.71
N ARG A 127 3.34 2.16 7.49
CA ARG A 127 2.00 2.44 6.95
C ARG A 127 1.89 3.87 6.44
N ALA A 128 2.39 4.84 7.20
CA ALA A 128 2.44 6.25 6.80
C ALA A 128 3.34 6.47 5.58
N VAL A 129 4.51 5.82 5.53
CA VAL A 129 5.40 5.86 4.38
C VAL A 129 4.74 5.26 3.14
N SER A 130 4.01 4.16 3.30
CA SER A 130 3.30 3.53 2.18
C SER A 130 2.13 4.38 1.67
N PHE A 131 1.43 5.08 2.56
CA PHE A 131 0.43 6.09 2.18
C PHE A 131 1.05 7.19 1.32
N VAL A 132 2.19 7.74 1.75
CA VAL A 132 2.89 8.78 0.99
C VAL A 132 3.38 8.25 -0.36
N ALA A 133 3.86 7.01 -0.40
CA ALA A 133 4.25 6.34 -1.63
C ALA A 133 3.07 6.15 -2.60
N LEU A 134 1.88 5.76 -2.13
CA LEU A 134 0.67 5.63 -2.94
C LEU A 134 0.26 6.97 -3.59
N TYR A 135 0.28 8.05 -2.80
CA TYR A 135 -0.10 9.39 -3.24
C TYR A 135 1.09 10.24 -3.74
N ASN A 136 2.20 9.62 -4.12
CA ASN A 136 3.41 10.30 -4.63
C ASN A 136 3.05 11.47 -5.60
N PRO A 137 3.34 12.73 -5.26
CA PRO A 137 2.87 13.89 -6.03
C PRO A 137 3.83 14.30 -7.15
N LYS A 138 4.96 13.59 -7.30
CA LYS A 138 5.97 13.91 -8.29
C LYS A 138 5.41 13.75 -9.71
N THR A 139 5.94 14.54 -10.63
CA THR A 139 5.59 14.48 -12.06
C THR A 139 6.14 13.20 -12.70
N SER A 140 5.40 12.66 -13.67
CA SER A 140 5.76 11.43 -14.39
C SER A 140 6.18 10.27 -13.46
N PRO A 141 5.35 9.93 -12.47
CA PRO A 141 5.75 8.95 -11.48
C PRO A 141 5.64 7.54 -12.07
N VAL A 142 6.52 6.63 -11.63
CA VAL A 142 6.52 5.22 -12.02
C VAL A 142 6.42 4.31 -10.81
N VAL A 143 5.95 3.08 -11.02
CA VAL A 143 5.86 2.07 -9.98
C VAL A 143 6.34 0.71 -10.46
N SER A 144 6.98 -0.04 -9.56
CA SER A 144 7.29 -1.46 -9.73
C SER A 144 6.87 -2.21 -8.47
N CYS A 145 6.10 -3.28 -8.60
CA CYS A 145 5.63 -4.07 -7.47
C CYS A 145 5.96 -5.55 -7.60
N VAL A 146 6.11 -6.21 -6.45
CA VAL A 146 6.24 -7.66 -6.33
C VAL A 146 5.35 -8.19 -5.21
N LEU A 147 4.82 -9.39 -5.41
CA LEU A 147 4.39 -10.26 -4.32
C LEU A 147 5.63 -11.01 -3.81
N LEU A 148 6.06 -10.68 -2.60
CA LEU A 148 7.18 -11.33 -1.92
C LEU A 148 6.66 -12.40 -0.98
N GLN A 149 7.24 -13.59 -1.06
CA GLN A 149 6.97 -14.70 -0.16
C GLN A 149 8.26 -15.05 0.59
N CYS A 150 8.28 -14.79 1.89
CA CYS A 150 9.43 -15.05 2.74
C CYS A 150 9.22 -16.36 3.51
N PRO A 151 10.13 -17.34 3.41
CA PRO A 151 9.96 -18.61 4.09
C PRO A 151 10.12 -18.47 5.61
N ASN A 152 9.21 -19.08 6.36
CA ASN A 152 9.31 -19.18 7.81
C ASN A 152 10.37 -20.21 8.20
N ALA A 153 11.37 -19.81 8.98
CA ALA A 153 12.22 -20.79 9.66
C ALA A 153 11.35 -21.50 10.70
N GLY A 154 11.00 -22.76 10.47
CA GLY A 154 10.19 -23.54 11.41
C GLY A 154 10.80 -23.49 12.81
N VAL A 155 10.15 -22.79 13.74
CA VAL A 155 10.65 -22.65 15.11
C VAL A 155 10.33 -23.94 15.87
N GLY A 156 11.35 -24.81 16.00
CA GLY A 156 11.41 -25.84 17.04
C GLY A 156 10.73 -27.19 16.74
N GLY A 157 11.54 -28.22 16.47
CA GLY A 157 11.40 -29.60 16.97
C GLY A 157 10.19 -30.46 16.61
N ARG A 158 9.11 -29.91 16.06
CA ARG A 158 7.96 -30.66 15.53
C ARG A 158 7.64 -30.10 14.15
N ARG A 159 7.35 -30.99 13.21
CA ARG A 159 7.01 -30.69 11.81
C ARG A 159 5.74 -29.83 11.72
N LEU A 160 5.85 -28.54 12.04
CA LEU A 160 4.91 -27.52 11.63
C LEU A 160 5.20 -27.25 10.15
N ALA A 161 4.14 -27.17 9.34
CA ALA A 161 4.23 -27.09 7.89
C ALA A 161 5.19 -25.97 7.44
N ALA A 162 5.97 -26.24 6.40
CA ALA A 162 6.67 -25.19 5.67
C ALA A 162 5.62 -24.15 5.22
N GLY A 163 5.84 -22.88 5.58
CA GLY A 163 4.92 -21.80 5.26
C GLY A 163 5.69 -20.53 4.96
N THR A 164 5.00 -19.56 4.36
CA THR A 164 5.57 -18.26 4.03
C THR A 164 4.84 -17.15 4.77
N THR A 165 5.56 -16.08 5.08
CA THR A 165 4.95 -14.78 5.36
C THR A 165 5.05 -13.95 4.10
N ASP A 166 3.90 -13.51 3.62
CA ASP A 166 3.79 -12.84 2.33
C ASP A 166 3.68 -11.31 2.53
N ALA A 167 4.11 -10.57 1.53
CA ALA A 167 3.98 -9.11 1.49
C ALA A 167 3.83 -8.62 0.05
N VAL A 168 3.02 -7.58 -0.15
CA VAL A 168 3.09 -6.79 -1.38
C VAL A 168 4.06 -5.65 -1.14
N ILE A 169 5.05 -5.53 -2.02
CA ILE A 169 6.07 -4.49 -1.96
C ILE A 169 6.03 -3.74 -3.28
N CYS A 170 5.87 -2.42 -3.22
CA CYS A 170 6.01 -1.54 -4.37
C CYS A 170 7.14 -0.54 -4.14
N LEU A 171 7.79 -0.13 -5.22
CA LEU A 171 8.76 0.96 -5.24
C LEU A 171 8.19 2.06 -6.13
N THR A 172 8.00 3.26 -5.58
CA THR A 172 7.49 4.42 -6.33
C THR A 172 8.58 5.45 -6.55
N ASN A 173 8.60 6.01 -7.76
CA ASN A 173 9.62 6.94 -8.22
C ASN A 173 8.99 8.13 -8.96
N PRO A 174 9.60 9.33 -8.92
CA PRO A 174 10.71 9.74 -8.03
C PRO A 174 10.33 9.63 -6.54
N ALA A 175 11.31 9.62 -5.63
CA ALA A 175 11.06 9.48 -4.20
C ALA A 175 10.12 10.60 -3.67
N PRO A 176 8.92 10.29 -3.15
CA PRO A 176 8.05 11.32 -2.55
C PRO A 176 8.50 11.77 -1.16
N LEU A 177 9.29 10.95 -0.46
CA LEU A 177 9.86 11.29 0.84
C LEU A 177 11.35 11.58 0.72
N GLU A 178 11.67 12.85 0.85
CA GLU A 178 13.05 13.37 0.88
C GLU A 178 13.30 14.01 2.25
N ALA A 179 14.49 13.78 2.80
CA ALA A 179 14.84 14.35 4.09
C ALA A 179 14.77 15.88 4.04
N ARG A 180 14.17 16.48 5.07
CA ARG A 180 13.94 17.92 5.25
C ARG A 180 12.90 18.52 4.29
N SER A 181 12.09 17.70 3.64
CA SER A 181 10.99 18.13 2.77
C SER A 181 9.64 17.66 3.32
N GLN A 182 8.60 18.46 3.08
CA GLN A 182 7.22 17.98 3.22
C GLN A 182 6.86 17.13 2.00
N PRO A 183 6.14 16.02 2.17
CA PRO A 183 5.78 15.15 1.05
C PRO A 183 4.69 15.75 0.16
N PHE A 184 3.85 16.65 0.69
CA PHE A 184 2.74 17.27 -0.01
C PHE A 184 2.72 18.77 0.29
N ASP A 185 2.19 19.56 -0.64
CA ASP A 185 1.70 20.91 -0.35
C ASP A 185 0.23 20.89 0.12
N ASP A 186 -0.29 22.04 0.55
CA ASP A 186 -1.65 22.16 1.09
C ASP A 186 -2.74 21.79 0.08
N GLU A 187 -2.54 22.12 -1.21
CA GLU A 187 -3.53 21.83 -2.26
C GLU A 187 -3.56 20.33 -2.56
N GLN A 188 -2.40 19.70 -2.69
CA GLN A 188 -2.25 18.25 -2.85
C GLN A 188 -2.85 17.52 -1.66
N TRP A 189 -2.53 17.94 -0.44
CA TRP A 189 -3.06 17.32 0.77
C TRP A 189 -4.58 17.39 0.81
N LYS A 190 -5.15 18.57 0.53
CA LYS A 190 -6.60 18.75 0.48
C LYS A 190 -7.26 17.80 -0.52
N LYS A 191 -6.74 17.70 -1.75
CA LYS A 191 -7.31 16.79 -2.77
C LYS A 191 -7.21 15.32 -2.36
N ILE A 192 -6.12 14.92 -1.71
CA ILE A 192 -5.94 13.56 -1.21
C ILE A 192 -7.01 13.25 -0.15
N VAL A 193 -7.16 14.10 0.86
CA VAL A 193 -8.16 13.92 1.93
C VAL A 193 -9.58 13.92 1.36
N ASP A 194 -9.93 14.89 0.50
CA ASP A 194 -11.24 14.97 -0.14
C ASP A 194 -11.54 13.69 -0.96
N SER A 195 -10.54 13.13 -1.65
CA SER A 195 -10.71 11.89 -2.45
C SER A 195 -11.02 10.65 -1.60
N LEU A 196 -10.51 10.60 -0.37
CA LEU A 196 -10.72 9.47 0.54
C LEU A 196 -12.14 9.51 1.12
N SER A 197 -12.60 10.68 1.56
CA SER A 197 -13.98 10.85 2.05
C SER A 197 -15.01 10.50 0.97
N LEU A 198 -14.77 10.88 -0.29
CA LEU A 198 -15.63 10.50 -1.40
C LEU A 198 -15.66 8.98 -1.63
N SER A 199 -14.52 8.30 -1.49
CA SER A 199 -14.44 6.85 -1.67
C SER A 199 -15.21 6.09 -0.58
N GLU A 200 -15.17 6.58 0.67
CA GLU A 200 -15.92 5.99 1.79
C GLU A 200 -17.44 6.12 1.57
N GLU A 201 -17.91 7.27 1.08
CA GLU A 201 -19.31 7.47 0.75
C GLU A 201 -19.80 6.57 -0.41
N GLU A 202 -18.96 6.32 -1.41
CA GLU A 202 -19.29 5.42 -2.53
C GLU A 202 -19.38 3.96 -2.06
N GLU A 203 -18.48 3.53 -1.18
CA GLU A 203 -18.51 2.19 -0.58
C GLU A 203 -19.74 1.99 0.31
N GLU A 204 -20.13 2.99 1.10
CA GLU A 204 -21.35 2.96 1.92
C GLU A 204 -22.63 2.86 1.06
N LYS A 205 -22.71 3.66 -0.01
CA LYS A 205 -23.86 3.64 -0.95
C LYS A 205 -23.91 2.35 -1.78
N GLY A 206 -22.76 1.73 -2.06
CA GLY A 206 -22.65 0.43 -2.74
C GLY A 206 -22.99 -0.78 -1.86
N GLY A 207 -23.06 -0.60 -0.53
CA GLY A 207 -23.37 -1.65 0.45
C GLY A 207 -24.85 -2.04 0.56
N VAL A 208 -25.75 -1.45 -0.23
CA VAL A 208 -27.16 -1.82 -0.24
C VAL A 208 -27.38 -3.01 -1.18
N SER A 209 -27.59 -4.19 -0.60
CA SER A 209 -28.19 -5.35 -1.26
C SER A 209 -29.42 -4.93 -2.07
N PRO A 210 -29.60 -5.34 -3.34
CA PRO A 210 -30.77 -4.97 -4.11
C PRO A 210 -31.98 -5.70 -3.54
N VAL A 211 -32.68 -5.07 -2.59
CA VAL A 211 -34.06 -5.42 -2.28
C VAL A 211 -34.87 -4.99 -3.50
N VAL A 212 -35.18 -5.97 -4.33
CA VAL A 212 -36.14 -5.87 -5.44
C VAL A 212 -37.36 -5.09 -4.94
N PRO A 213 -37.81 -4.02 -5.63
CA PRO A 213 -39.02 -3.32 -5.21
C PRO A 213 -40.21 -4.22 -5.50
N SER A 214 -40.70 -4.92 -4.47
CA SER A 214 -42.03 -5.52 -4.49
C SER A 214 -43.04 -4.38 -4.54
N VAL A 215 -43.63 -4.19 -5.71
CA VAL A 215 -44.80 -3.34 -5.92
C VAL A 215 -45.95 -3.92 -5.09
N ALA A 216 -46.27 -3.27 -3.99
CA ALA A 216 -47.54 -3.45 -3.30
C ALA A 216 -48.26 -2.09 -3.30
N LEU A 217 -49.14 -1.91 -4.29
CA LEU A 217 -50.25 -0.98 -4.22
C LEU A 217 -51.09 -1.33 -2.99
N ILE A 218 -51.42 -0.37 -2.12
CA ILE A 218 -52.73 -0.23 -1.43
C ILE A 218 -52.79 1.18 -0.80
N SER A 219 -53.69 1.99 -1.40
CA SER A 219 -54.71 2.89 -0.84
C SER A 219 -54.44 3.81 0.37
N ALA A 220 -54.83 5.07 0.16
CA ALA A 220 -54.85 6.19 1.09
C ALA A 220 -55.75 6.01 2.33
N ALA A 221 -55.33 6.63 3.44
CA ALA A 221 -56.24 7.23 4.42
C ALA A 221 -55.53 8.40 5.14
N VAL A 222 -56.24 9.52 5.20
CA VAL A 222 -55.87 10.81 5.80
C VAL A 222 -55.92 10.70 7.33
N ILE A 223 -54.91 11.19 8.05
CA ILE A 223 -55.09 11.59 9.45
C ILE A 223 -54.52 13.00 9.69
N SER A 224 -55.49 13.88 9.95
CA SER A 224 -55.45 15.25 10.44
C SER A 224 -54.35 15.56 11.46
N ALA A 225 -53.76 16.73 11.30
CA ALA A 225 -53.10 17.45 12.38
C ALA A 225 -54.07 17.67 13.55
N PHE A 226 -53.58 17.44 14.77
CA PHE A 226 -54.06 18.13 15.96
C PHE A 226 -52.85 18.70 16.68
N ALA A 227 -52.85 20.03 16.78
CA ALA A 227 -52.05 20.79 17.71
C ALA A 227 -52.38 20.38 19.15
N LEU A 228 -51.46 20.61 20.09
CA LEU A 228 -51.63 21.51 21.23
C LEU A 228 -50.36 21.51 22.11
N PHE A 229 -50.03 22.73 22.56
CA PHE A 229 -48.90 23.21 23.38
C PHE A 229 -47.60 23.55 22.62
#